data_AF-A0A938MIP8-F1
#
_entry.id   AF-A0A938MIP8-F1
#
_cell.length_a   1.000
_cell.length_b   1.000
_cell.length_c   1.000
_cell.angle_alpha   90.00
_cell.angle_beta   90.00
_cell.angle_gamma   90.00
#
_symmetry.space_group_name_H-M   'P 1'
#
loop_
_entity.id
_entity.type
_entity.pdbx_description
1 polymer ?
#
loop_
_entity_poly.entity_id
_entity_poly.type
_entity_poly.pdbx_seq_one_letter_code
_entity_poly.pdbx_strand_id
1 'polypeptide(L)' 'MRYRYFRDHGYFIGSGVVEAACKTVVAQRLKGSGMHWSEKGLSHILSIRTALLSRRYEEFWRSRLTLSMAA' A
#
# COMPACT_ATOMS: atom_id res chain seq x y z
N MET A 1 -25.10 -8.36 5.79
CA MET A 1 -24.07 -7.30 5.88
C MET A 1 -24.61 -6.16 6.77
N ARG A 2 -23.91 -5.73 7.82
CA ARG A 2 -24.43 -4.77 8.84
C ARG A 2 -24.21 -3.29 8.47
N TYR A 3 -24.63 -2.88 7.27
CA TYR A 3 -24.34 -1.55 6.73
C TYR A 3 -24.73 -0.39 7.65
N ARG A 4 -25.91 -0.47 8.29
CA ARG A 4 -26.40 0.56 9.21
C ARG A 4 -25.47 0.71 10.42
N TYR A 5 -25.11 -0.38 11.06
CA TYR A 5 -24.16 -0.38 12.19
C TYR A 5 -22.85 0.30 11.79
N PHE A 6 -22.26 -0.05 10.65
CA PHE A 6 -20.98 0.52 10.24
C PHE A 6 -21.08 2.00 9.87
N ARG A 7 -22.17 2.41 9.24
CA ARG A 7 -22.44 3.83 8.93
C ARG A 7 -22.66 4.64 10.20
N ASP A 8 -23.44 4.13 11.15
CA ASP A 8 -23.74 4.79 12.42
C ASP A 8 -22.48 4.98 13.28
N HIS A 9 -21.49 4.08 13.15
CA HIS A 9 -20.18 4.19 13.80
C HIS A 9 -19.13 4.95 12.97
N GLY A 10 -19.52 5.55 11.84
CA GLY A 10 -18.63 6.35 10.99
C GLY A 10 -17.53 5.57 10.28
N TYR A 11 -17.64 4.24 10.18
CA TYR A 11 -16.65 3.44 9.47
C TYR A 11 -16.71 3.67 7.97
N PHE A 12 -15.56 3.58 7.33
CA PHE A 12 -15.47 3.59 5.87
C PHE A 12 -16.03 2.28 5.30
N ILE A 13 -17.12 2.37 4.55
CA ILE A 13 -17.87 1.21 4.01
C ILE A 13 -17.76 1.05 2.49
N GLY A 14 -17.07 1.96 1.80
CA GLY A 14 -16.89 1.91 0.34
C GLY A 14 -15.63 1.17 -0.06
N SER A 15 -15.60 0.56 -1.24
CA SER A 15 -14.37 -0.01 -1.82
C SER A 15 -13.53 1.00 -2.61
N GLY A 16 -14.12 2.14 -2.99
CA GLY A 16 -13.53 3.04 -3.99
C GLY A 16 -12.13 3.54 -3.66
N VAL A 17 -11.84 3.85 -2.38
CA VAL A 17 -10.48 4.26 -1.96
C VAL A 17 -9.49 3.11 -2.06
N VAL A 18 -9.92 1.89 -1.74
CA VAL A 18 -9.10 0.67 -1.85
C VAL A 18 -8.85 0.34 -3.33
N GLU A 19 -9.88 0.43 -4.17
CA GLU A 19 -9.76 0.21 -5.62
C GLU A 19 -8.87 1.25 -6.28
N ALA A 20 -8.98 2.52 -5.88
CA ALA A 20 -8.09 3.59 -6.31
C ALA A 20 -6.64 3.32 -5.88
N ALA A 21 -6.42 2.87 -4.64
CA ALA A 21 -5.10 2.47 -4.17
C ALA A 21 -4.51 1.30 -4.99
N CYS A 22 -5.31 0.26 -5.29
CA CYS A 22 -4.87 -0.83 -6.16
C CYS A 22 -4.48 -0.35 -7.56
N LYS A 23 -5.24 0.59 -8.13
CA LYS A 23 -4.92 1.19 -9.44
C LYS A 23 -3.60 1.96 -9.39
N THR A 24 -3.40 2.82 -8.38
CA THR A 24 -2.26 3.74 -8.31
C THR A 24 -0.98 3.10 -7.75
N VAL A 25 -1.08 2.31 -6.69
CA VAL A 25 0.08 1.70 -6.04
C VAL A 25 0.60 0.52 -6.87
N VAL A 26 -0.31 -0.36 -7.31
CA VAL A 26 0.00 -1.65 -7.93
C VAL A 26 -0.07 -1.55 -9.46
N ALA A 27 -1.27 -1.32 -10.01
CA ALA A 27 -1.50 -1.48 -11.45
C ALA A 27 -0.66 -0.51 -12.30
N GLN A 28 -0.52 0.75 -11.88
CA GLN A 28 0.32 1.73 -12.59
C GLN A 28 1.77 1.30 -12.78
N ARG A 29 2.32 0.45 -11.90
CA ARG A 29 3.72 0.00 -12.01
C ARG A 29 3.88 -1.37 -12.65
N LEU A 30 2.81 -2.18 -12.71
CA LEU A 30 2.93 -3.61 -13.00
C LEU A 30 2.04 -4.08 -14.14
N LYS A 31 0.98 -3.34 -14.47
CA LYS A 31 -0.04 -3.70 -15.46
C LYS A 31 0.09 -2.88 -16.75
N GLY A 32 1.32 -2.69 -17.21
CA GLY A 32 1.66 -2.00 -18.46
C GLY A 32 2.34 -2.95 -19.45
N SER A 33 2.28 -2.62 -20.74
CA SER A 33 2.95 -3.41 -21.77
C SER A 33 4.47 -3.45 -21.54
N GLY A 34 5.08 -4.63 -21.71
CA GLY A 34 6.52 -4.83 -21.50
C GLY A 34 6.97 -4.79 -20.03
N MET A 35 6.05 -4.73 -19.06
CA MET A 35 6.42 -4.75 -17.65
C MET A 35 6.76 -6.17 -17.19
N HIS A 36 7.99 -6.34 -16.74
CA HIS A 36 8.43 -7.54 -16.05
C HIS A 36 8.26 -7.38 -14.54
N TRP A 37 7.74 -8.42 -13.91
CA TRP A 37 7.63 -8.49 -12.46
C TRP A 37 7.87 -9.93 -11.99
N SER A 38 8.37 -10.04 -10.77
CA SER A 38 8.43 -11.28 -10.01
C SER A 38 7.78 -11.01 -8.66
N GLU A 39 7.25 -12.03 -7.99
CA GLU A 39 6.60 -11.86 -6.69
C GLU A 39 7.55 -11.26 -5.64
N LYS A 40 8.81 -11.70 -5.63
CA LYS A 40 9.85 -11.14 -4.75
C LYS A 40 10.11 -9.66 -5.06
N GLY A 41 10.36 -9.34 -6.34
CA GLY A 41 10.63 -7.96 -6.76
C GLY A 41 9.43 -7.03 -6.51
N LEU A 42 8.23 -7.55 -6.72
CA LEU A 42 6.97 -6.89 -6.43
C LEU A 42 6.87 -6.47 -4.96
N SER A 43 7.09 -7.41 -4.03
CA SER A 43 7.00 -7.14 -2.59
C SER A 43 7.91 -5.99 -2.15
N HIS A 44 9.16 -5.99 -2.62
CA HIS A 44 10.12 -4.92 -2.33
C HIS A 44 9.68 -3.57 -2.91
N ILE A 45 9.27 -3.54 -4.19
CA ILE A 45 8.84 -2.31 -4.86
C ILE A 45 7.57 -1.75 -4.24
N LEU A 46 6.57 -2.58 -3.94
CA LEU A 46 5.31 -2.14 -3.34
C LEU A 46 5.52 -1.56 -1.94
N SER A 47 6.43 -2.13 -1.15
CA SER A 47 6.78 -1.61 0.18
C SER A 47 7.24 -0.15 0.10
N ILE A 48 8.15 0.15 -0.83
CA ILE A 48 8.69 1.50 -1.03
C ILE A 48 7.63 2.43 -1.65
N ARG A 49 6.92 1.97 -2.68
CA ARG A 49 5.86 2.78 -3.33
C ARG A 49 4.75 3.17 -2.38
N THR A 50 4.34 2.25 -1.50
CA THR A 50 3.32 2.53 -0.48
C THR A 50 3.79 3.61 0.49
N ALA A 51 5.04 3.54 0.96
CA ALA A 51 5.63 4.55 1.82
C ALA A 51 5.72 5.93 1.13
N LEU A 52 6.13 5.96 -0.14
CA LEU A 52 6.20 7.19 -0.93
C LEU A 52 4.82 7.84 -1.13
N LEU A 53 3.84 7.08 -1.64
CA LEU A 53 2.52 7.60 -1.98
C LEU A 53 1.69 7.99 -0.74
N SER A 54 1.94 7.36 0.40
CA SER A 54 1.34 7.72 1.69
C SER A 54 2.08 8.84 2.44
N ARG A 55 3.18 9.37 1.87
CA ARG A 55 4.07 10.38 2.52
C ARG A 55 4.72 9.90 3.82
N ARG A 56 4.91 8.58 3.96
CA ARG A 56 5.53 7.91 5.12
C ARG A 56 6.92 7.37 4.80
N TYR A 57 7.60 7.93 3.80
CA TYR A 57 8.91 7.48 3.36
C TYR A 57 9.97 7.52 4.47
N GLU A 58 10.02 8.62 5.22
CA GLU A 58 10.95 8.76 6.34
C GLU A 58 10.68 7.76 7.47
N GLU A 59 9.41 7.55 7.81
CA GLU A 59 8.99 6.58 8.83
C GLU A 59 9.34 5.15 8.41
N PHE A 60 9.13 4.83 7.13
CA PHE A 60 9.47 3.55 6.54
C PHE A 60 10.96 3.22 6.69
N TRP A 61 11.86 4.19 6.47
CA TRP A 61 13.29 3.96 6.64
C TRP A 61 13.72 3.95 8.10
N ARG A 62 13.18 4.84 8.94
CA ARG A 62 13.47 4.82 10.38
C ARG A 62 13.15 3.46 11.00
N SER A 63 11.97 2.90 10.72
CA SER A 63 11.60 1.59 11.26
C SER A 63 12.56 0.46 10.86
N ARG A 64 13.10 0.49 9.64
CA ARG A 64 14.07 -0.50 9.16
C ARG A 64 15.47 -0.30 9.75
N LEU A 65 15.90 0.94 9.94
CA LEU A 65 17.16 1.26 10.61
C LEU A 65 17.12 0.83 12.09
N THR A 66 16.01 1.10 12.78
CA THR A 66 15.83 0.64 14.17
C THR A 66 15.85 -0.88 14.29
N LEU A 67 15.19 -1.60 13.37
CA LEU A 67 15.25 -3.06 13.33
C LEU A 67 16.66 -3.59 13.06
N SER A 68 17.44 -2.91 12.22
CA SER A 68 18.84 -3.26 11.94
C SER A 68 19.78 -3.02 13.13
N MET A 69 19.43 -2.13 14.05
CA MET A 69 20.25 -1.82 15.23
C MET A 69 19.88 -2.67 16.45
N ALA A 70 18.73 -3.34 16.41
CA ALA A 70 18.23 -4.17 17.50
C ALA A 70 18.56 -5.68 17.34
N ALA A 71 19.21 -6.06 16.25
CA ALA A 71 19.66 -7.42 15.92
C ALA A 71 21.19 -7.51 16.02
#